data_AF-A0A1I2Z472-F1
#
_entry.id   AF-A0A1I2Z472-F1
#
_cell.length_a   1.000
_cell.length_b   1.000
_cell.length_c   1.000
_cell.angle_alpha   90.00
_cell.angle_beta   90.00
_cell.angle_gamma   90.00
#
_symmetry.space_group_name_H-M   'P 1'
#
loop_
_entity.id
_entity.type
_entity.pdbx_description
1 polymer ?
#
loop_
_entity_poly.entity_id
_entity_poly.type
_entity_poly.pdbx_seq_one_letter_code
_entity_poly.pdbx_strand_id
1 'polypeptide(L)'
;MPDKAFEKVLQFLNDLKDLDQNAYAELQKLHEALRSSRKAYMEIVHRQQEIDTGEQDREVEEADEDSLTGDLRRLPKGAVIELDNGTEIFVPEIWVRNLGLEHGDVVAATPLGMLDRSPLYEFSVLERRGLGATSDRVSITGPVVFHGGEWFIYSDEEESLISLKPKEVRGLDLREGDIVEVAYPAGDISAARVAWKYEDVEHEPEYRTSRVTRRQPKKEKVADIGDPVLSGKTVLVVGGDLYRESYKLNFERRGVNFTWESGFQGSQGKNIEAKVRMADVIVLVTGMMSHRLPDVEAMCRRYGKPYVYAPSKGFTGAVRACQKVFLK
;
A
#
# COMPACT_ATOMS: atom_id res chain seq x y z
N MET A 1 -22.65 14.49 -10.05
CA MET A 1 -23.39 14.47 -8.76
C MET A 1 -22.92 15.64 -7.91
N PRO A 2 -23.78 16.33 -7.14
CA PRO A 2 -23.32 17.40 -6.26
C PRO A 2 -22.46 16.82 -5.13
N ASP A 3 -21.24 17.34 -4.99
CA ASP A 3 -20.32 16.97 -3.92
C ASP A 3 -20.86 17.45 -2.57
N LYS A 4 -21.43 16.51 -1.81
CA LYS A 4 -22.03 16.77 -0.50
C LYS A 4 -20.99 17.27 0.51
N ALA A 5 -19.70 17.01 0.33
CA ALA A 5 -18.66 17.53 1.20
C ALA A 5 -18.43 19.03 0.94
N PHE A 6 -18.37 19.43 -0.34
CA PHE A 6 -18.23 20.83 -0.72
C PHE A 6 -19.41 21.69 -0.25
N GLU A 7 -20.65 21.20 -0.40
CA GLU A 7 -21.84 21.91 0.10
C GLU A 7 -21.83 22.08 1.62
N LYS A 8 -21.31 21.11 2.38
CA LYS A 8 -21.15 21.24 3.84
C LYS A 8 -20.12 22.30 4.21
N VAL A 9 -19.04 22.43 3.45
CA VAL A 9 -18.02 23.49 3.65
C VAL A 9 -18.62 24.86 3.38
N LEU A 10 -19.38 25.01 2.29
CA LEU A 10 -20.06 26.29 2.00
C LEU A 10 -21.10 26.64 3.07
N GLN A 11 -21.84 25.65 3.57
CA GLN A 11 -22.81 25.86 4.64
C GLN A 11 -22.10 26.29 5.94
N PHE A 12 -21.02 25.61 6.33
CA PHE A 12 -20.23 25.96 7.50
C PHE A 12 -19.65 27.38 7.42
N LEU A 13 -19.15 27.80 6.25
CA LEU A 13 -18.68 29.18 6.03
C LEU A 13 -19.82 30.21 6.11
N ASN A 14 -21.03 29.85 5.71
CA ASN A 14 -22.22 30.71 5.86
C ASN A 14 -22.73 30.77 7.30
N ASP A 15 -22.52 29.74 8.11
CA ASP A 15 -22.93 29.70 9.52
C ASP A 15 -21.97 30.52 10.41
N LEU A 16 -20.73 30.75 9.95
CA LEU A 16 -19.73 31.61 10.62
C LEU A 16 -20.00 33.12 10.48
N LYS A 17 -21.08 33.52 9.78
CA LYS A 17 -21.43 34.93 9.53
C LYS A 17 -21.66 35.78 10.77
N ASP A 18 -21.97 35.15 11.91
CA ASP A 18 -22.33 35.84 13.15
C ASP A 18 -21.12 36.11 14.07
N LEU A 19 -19.91 35.69 13.70
CA LEU A 19 -18.69 35.89 14.48
C LEU A 19 -17.74 36.87 13.77
N ASP A 20 -17.81 38.14 14.18
CA ASP A 20 -16.87 39.23 13.86
C ASP A 20 -16.91 39.77 12.41
N GLN A 21 -17.16 41.07 12.27
CA GLN A 21 -17.36 41.75 10.98
C GLN A 21 -16.09 41.80 10.12
N ASN A 22 -14.90 41.79 10.73
CA ASN A 22 -13.63 41.78 9.99
C ASN A 22 -13.28 40.38 9.47
N ALA A 23 -13.55 39.33 10.25
CA ALA A 23 -13.40 37.94 9.81
C ALA A 23 -14.38 37.62 8.66
N TYR A 24 -15.56 38.23 8.68
CA TYR A 24 -16.58 38.04 7.65
C TYR A 24 -16.13 38.49 6.26
N ALA A 25 -15.39 39.60 6.14
CA ALA A 25 -14.91 40.10 4.85
C ALA A 25 -13.86 39.16 4.21
N GLU A 26 -12.98 38.55 5.01
CA GLU A 26 -12.02 37.56 4.51
C GLU A 26 -12.69 36.22 4.18
N LEU A 27 -13.67 35.80 4.99
CA LEU A 27 -14.49 34.62 4.72
C LEU A 27 -15.29 34.76 3.42
N GLN A 28 -15.81 35.96 3.10
CA GLN A 28 -16.48 36.21 1.82
C GLN A 28 -15.53 36.07 0.63
N LYS A 29 -14.31 36.60 0.72
CA LYS A 29 -13.30 36.43 -0.34
C LYS A 29 -12.93 34.97 -0.55
N LEU A 30 -12.77 34.20 0.54
CA LEU A 30 -12.51 32.77 0.47
C LEU A 30 -13.69 32.00 -0.15
N HIS A 31 -14.92 32.36 0.23
CA HIS A 31 -16.13 31.76 -0.31
C HIS A 31 -16.30 32.02 -1.82
N GLU A 32 -16.01 33.24 -2.28
CA GLU A 32 -16.00 33.58 -3.71
C GLU A 32 -14.89 32.84 -4.47
N ALA A 33 -13.69 32.76 -3.92
CA ALA A 33 -12.58 32.01 -4.52
C ALA A 33 -12.93 30.52 -4.67
N LEU A 34 -13.49 29.89 -3.63
CA LEU A 34 -13.91 28.48 -3.68
C LEU A 34 -15.03 28.26 -4.71
N ARG A 35 -15.99 29.19 -4.80
CA ARG A 35 -17.08 29.11 -5.78
C ARG A 35 -16.56 29.26 -7.21
N SER A 36 -15.61 30.15 -7.44
CA SER A 36 -14.94 30.35 -8.72
C SER A 36 -14.16 29.09 -9.14
N SER A 37 -13.34 28.55 -8.23
CA SER A 37 -12.58 27.32 -8.46
C SER A 37 -13.47 26.12 -8.75
N ARG A 38 -14.60 25.98 -8.04
CA ARG A 38 -15.60 24.93 -8.34
C ARG A 38 -16.21 25.11 -9.72
N LYS A 39 -16.55 26.35 -10.11
CA LYS A 39 -17.13 26.61 -11.43
C LYS A 39 -16.16 26.21 -12.54
N ALA A 40 -14.90 26.62 -12.44
CA ALA A 40 -13.85 26.24 -13.38
C ALA A 40 -13.65 24.71 -13.42
N TYR A 41 -13.61 24.05 -12.25
CA TYR A 41 -13.52 22.59 -12.19
C TYR A 41 -14.73 21.90 -12.85
N MET A 42 -15.95 22.34 -12.57
CA MET A 42 -17.16 21.75 -13.16
C MET A 42 -17.24 21.99 -14.68
N GLU A 43 -16.75 23.12 -15.19
CA GLU A 43 -16.63 23.36 -16.63
C GLU A 43 -15.65 22.38 -17.29
N ILE A 44 -14.52 22.09 -16.63
CA ILE A 44 -13.56 21.06 -17.09
C ILE A 44 -14.20 19.67 -17.08
N VAL A 45 -14.89 19.29 -15.99
CA VAL A 45 -15.57 17.98 -15.91
C VAL A 45 -16.68 17.84 -16.95
N HIS A 46 -17.45 18.90 -17.21
CA HIS A 46 -18.48 18.88 -18.25
C HIS A 46 -17.88 18.76 -19.65
N ARG A 47 -16.80 19.49 -19.94
CA ARG A 47 -16.07 19.35 -21.21
C ARG A 47 -15.53 17.93 -21.39
N GLN A 48 -15.01 17.30 -20.33
CA GLN A 48 -14.54 15.91 -20.37
C GLN A 48 -15.68 14.92 -20.64
N GLN A 49 -16.87 15.14 -20.08
CA GLN A 49 -18.05 14.29 -20.33
C GLN A 49 -18.60 14.44 -21.76
N GLU A 50 -18.52 15.63 -22.34
CA GLU A 50 -18.88 15.89 -23.74
C GLU A 50 -17.90 15.22 -24.71
N ILE A 51 -16.61 15.10 -24.35
CA ILE A 51 -15.60 14.35 -25.10
C ILE A 51 -15.88 12.83 -25.01
N ASP A 52 -16.16 12.29 -23.82
CA ASP A 52 -16.44 10.85 -23.63
C ASP A 52 -17.74 10.36 -24.28
N THR A 53 -18.73 11.24 -24.49
CA THR A 53 -20.01 10.87 -25.13
C THR A 53 -20.04 11.16 -26.64
N GLY A 54 -18.96 11.70 -27.19
CA GLY A 54 -18.89 12.22 -28.56
C GLY A 54 -17.80 11.60 -29.43
N GLU A 55 -17.41 10.34 -29.26
CA GLU A 55 -16.56 9.66 -30.25
C GLU A 55 -17.40 9.14 -31.43
N GLN A 56 -17.57 9.98 -32.44
CA GLN A 56 -17.31 9.61 -33.83
C GLN A 56 -17.28 10.88 -34.69
N ASP A 57 -16.13 11.12 -35.31
CA ASP A 57 -15.86 12.13 -36.33
C ASP A 57 -15.82 13.60 -35.87
N ARG A 58 -14.71 14.00 -35.22
CA ARG A 58 -14.20 15.36 -35.39
C ARG A 58 -12.71 15.37 -35.69
N GLU A 59 -12.42 16.05 -36.79
CA GLU A 59 -11.09 16.44 -37.25
C GLU A 59 -10.31 17.09 -36.11
N VAL A 60 -9.01 16.78 -36.08
CA VAL A 60 -7.99 17.33 -35.18
C VAL A 60 -8.12 18.85 -35.18
N GLU A 61 -8.74 19.40 -34.13
CA GLU A 61 -8.75 20.84 -33.89
C GLU A 61 -7.30 21.31 -33.71
N GLU A 62 -6.98 22.40 -34.42
CA GLU A 62 -5.65 23.00 -34.53
C GLU A 62 -4.98 23.09 -33.15
N ALA A 63 -3.78 22.50 -33.04
CA ALA A 63 -2.94 22.67 -31.88
C ALA A 63 -2.75 24.17 -31.60
N ASP A 64 -3.16 24.62 -30.42
CA ASP A 64 -2.85 25.97 -29.94
C ASP A 64 -1.35 26.22 -30.16
N GLU A 65 -1.00 27.33 -30.81
CA GLU A 65 0.37 27.70 -31.27
C GLU A 65 1.42 27.70 -30.14
N ASP A 66 1.02 27.62 -28.87
CA ASP A 66 1.89 27.62 -27.70
C ASP A 66 2.00 26.25 -26.99
N SER A 67 1.40 25.18 -27.53
CA SER A 67 1.48 23.85 -26.90
C SER A 67 2.87 23.22 -27.02
N LEU A 68 3.43 22.77 -25.89
CA LEU A 68 4.73 22.12 -25.84
C LEU A 68 4.56 20.61 -25.96
N THR A 69 5.11 20.01 -27.01
CA THR A 69 4.90 18.60 -27.33
C THR A 69 6.19 17.81 -27.23
N GLY A 70 6.11 16.56 -26.77
CA GLY A 70 7.25 15.64 -26.75
C GLY A 70 6.86 14.20 -26.40
N ASP A 71 7.86 13.33 -26.38
CA ASP A 71 7.69 11.94 -25.99
C ASP A 71 7.63 11.81 -24.45
N LEU A 72 6.71 11.00 -23.95
CA LEU A 72 6.49 10.79 -22.54
C LEU A 72 7.39 9.68 -21.99
N ARG A 73 8.24 10.00 -21.02
CA ARG A 73 9.00 9.02 -20.26
C ARG A 73 8.43 8.84 -18.85
N ARG A 74 7.91 7.64 -18.57
CA ARG A 74 7.46 7.27 -17.21
C ARG A 74 8.60 7.33 -16.20
N LEU A 75 8.31 7.94 -15.04
CA LEU A 75 9.17 7.96 -13.86
C LEU A 75 8.60 7.02 -12.78
N PRO A 76 9.39 6.68 -11.73
CA PRO A 76 8.85 5.99 -10.55
C PRO A 76 7.60 6.68 -9.97
N LYS A 77 7.52 8.02 -10.05
CA LYS A 77 6.34 8.80 -9.71
C LYS A 77 6.12 9.88 -10.76
N GLY A 78 4.99 9.83 -11.45
CA GLY A 78 4.68 10.72 -12.56
C GLY A 78 5.37 10.31 -13.86
N ALA A 79 5.60 11.29 -14.72
CA ALA A 79 6.33 11.15 -15.96
C ALA A 79 7.02 12.48 -16.32
N VAL A 80 7.81 12.49 -17.38
CA VAL A 80 8.30 13.70 -18.01
C VAL A 80 7.99 13.68 -19.49
N ILE A 81 7.72 14.85 -20.07
CA ILE A 81 7.67 15.07 -21.51
C ILE A 81 9.03 15.61 -21.91
N GLU A 82 9.74 14.89 -22.78
CA GLU A 82 11.03 15.32 -23.32
C GLU A 82 10.79 16.14 -24.59
N LEU A 83 11.11 17.43 -24.54
CA LEU A 83 11.00 18.34 -25.69
C LEU A 83 12.24 18.24 -26.57
N ASP A 84 12.12 18.62 -27.85
CA ASP A 84 13.22 18.60 -28.83
C ASP A 84 14.46 19.42 -28.40
N ASN A 85 14.25 20.44 -27.55
CA ASN A 85 15.33 21.29 -27.02
C ASN A 85 16.03 20.70 -25.78
N GLY A 86 15.68 19.48 -25.36
CA GLY A 86 16.21 18.79 -24.18
C GLY A 86 15.63 19.26 -22.84
N THR A 87 14.62 20.13 -22.86
CA THR A 87 13.89 20.52 -21.64
C THR A 87 12.86 19.45 -21.29
N GLU A 88 12.71 19.18 -19.99
CA GLU A 88 11.72 18.22 -19.49
C GLU A 88 10.56 18.95 -18.79
N ILE A 89 9.33 18.57 -19.10
CA ILE A 89 8.13 19.00 -18.38
C ILE A 89 7.64 17.85 -17.50
N PHE A 90 7.58 18.07 -16.19
CA PHE A 90 7.08 17.06 -15.26
C PHE A 90 5.55 16.91 -15.35
N VAL A 91 5.10 15.67 -15.53
CA VAL A 91 3.69 15.27 -15.53
C VAL A 91 3.38 14.56 -14.20
N PRO A 92 2.53 15.15 -13.35
CA PRO A 92 2.12 14.52 -12.10
C PRO A 92 1.41 13.16 -12.31
N GLU A 93 1.55 12.23 -11.36
CA GLU A 93 0.97 10.88 -11.47
C GLU A 93 -0.55 10.88 -11.66
N ILE A 94 -1.26 11.85 -11.08
CA ILE A 94 -2.72 12.01 -11.26
C ILE A 94 -3.09 12.17 -12.74
N TRP A 95 -2.32 12.96 -13.49
CA TRP A 95 -2.53 13.17 -14.92
C TRP A 95 -2.18 11.94 -15.72
N VAL A 96 -1.08 11.27 -15.37
CA VAL A 96 -0.70 10.00 -15.99
C VAL A 96 -1.84 8.98 -15.89
N ARG A 97 -2.46 8.83 -14.71
CA ARG A 97 -3.55 7.87 -14.54
C ARG A 97 -4.84 8.30 -15.21
N ASN A 98 -5.25 9.57 -15.02
CA ASN A 98 -6.52 10.07 -15.55
C ASN A 98 -6.57 10.02 -17.08
N LEU A 99 -5.43 10.29 -17.74
CA LEU A 99 -5.32 10.21 -19.18
C LEU A 99 -4.82 8.84 -19.66
N GLY A 100 -4.58 7.89 -18.75
CA GLY A 100 -4.03 6.57 -19.08
C GLY A 100 -2.72 6.64 -19.85
N LEU A 101 -1.81 7.57 -19.52
CA LEU A 101 -0.57 7.80 -20.25
C LEU A 101 0.41 6.63 -20.07
N GLU A 102 0.96 6.16 -21.18
CA GLU A 102 1.97 5.11 -21.20
C GLU A 102 3.34 5.65 -21.60
N HIS A 103 4.39 4.94 -21.19
CA HIS A 103 5.75 5.30 -21.60
C HIS A 103 5.84 5.26 -23.13
N GLY A 104 6.38 6.30 -23.76
CA GLY A 104 6.49 6.43 -25.21
C GLY A 104 5.31 7.15 -25.87
N ASP A 105 4.22 7.45 -25.16
CA ASP A 105 3.12 8.27 -25.71
C ASP A 105 3.60 9.69 -26.08
N VAL A 106 2.92 10.32 -27.03
CA VAL A 106 3.15 11.73 -27.38
C VAL A 106 2.14 12.58 -26.65
N VAL A 107 2.64 13.51 -25.87
CA VAL A 107 1.82 14.32 -24.98
C VAL A 107 2.12 15.79 -25.21
N ALA A 108 1.05 16.58 -25.31
CA ALA A 108 1.13 18.03 -25.33
C ALA A 108 0.90 18.58 -23.92
N ALA A 109 1.66 19.61 -23.56
CA ALA A 109 1.51 20.41 -22.36
C ALA A 109 1.13 21.84 -22.76
N THR A 110 -0.12 22.22 -22.51
CA THR A 110 -0.63 23.57 -22.79
C THR A 110 -0.49 24.41 -21.52
N PRO A 111 0.27 25.52 -21.53
CA PRO A 111 0.46 26.35 -20.35
C PRO A 111 -0.84 27.06 -19.96
N LEU A 112 -1.29 26.84 -18.72
CA LEU A 112 -2.46 27.50 -18.12
C LEU A 112 -2.11 28.75 -17.30
N GLY A 113 -0.80 29.04 -17.13
CA GLY A 113 -0.30 30.17 -16.35
C GLY A 113 0.75 29.74 -15.33
N MET A 114 0.84 30.49 -14.23
CA MET A 114 1.81 30.26 -13.15
C MET A 114 1.10 30.01 -11.83
N LEU A 115 1.46 28.94 -11.13
CA LEU A 115 1.13 28.72 -9.73
C LEU A 115 2.37 29.04 -8.89
N ASP A 116 2.31 30.13 -8.14
CA ASP A 116 3.44 30.74 -7.43
C ASP A 116 4.64 31.05 -8.34
N ARG A 117 5.58 30.10 -8.46
CA ARG A 117 6.80 30.20 -9.28
C ARG A 117 6.95 29.06 -10.28
N SER A 118 5.92 28.22 -10.42
CA SER A 118 5.95 27.05 -11.28
C SER A 118 4.87 27.17 -12.36
N PRO A 119 5.20 26.90 -13.63
CA PRO A 119 4.19 26.89 -14.69
C PRO A 119 3.17 25.78 -14.43
N LEU A 120 1.90 26.10 -14.63
CA LEU A 120 0.80 25.16 -14.60
C LEU A 120 0.51 24.71 -16.03
N TYR A 121 0.34 23.42 -16.24
CA TYR A 121 0.04 22.84 -17.54
C TYR A 121 -1.26 22.04 -17.50
N GLU A 122 -2.00 22.09 -18.59
CA GLU A 122 -2.98 21.08 -18.99
C GLU A 122 -2.28 20.07 -19.90
N PHE A 123 -2.57 18.78 -19.73
CA PHE A 123 -1.96 17.73 -20.53
C PHE A 123 -2.99 17.08 -21.44
N SER A 124 -2.62 16.81 -22.68
CA SER A 124 -3.46 16.07 -23.64
C SER A 124 -2.63 15.04 -24.40
N VAL A 125 -3.26 13.93 -24.77
CA VAL A 125 -2.59 12.88 -25.54
C VAL A 125 -2.76 13.19 -27.02
N LEU A 126 -1.66 13.34 -27.73
CA LEU A 126 -1.66 13.53 -29.17
C LEU A 126 -1.57 12.20 -29.92
N GLU A 127 -0.74 11.27 -29.42
CA GLU A 127 -0.53 9.97 -30.07
C GLU A 127 -0.24 8.88 -29.05
N ARG A 128 -0.92 7.74 -29.20
CA ARG A 128 -0.72 6.53 -28.39
C ARG A 128 0.35 5.65 -29.01
N ARG A 129 1.61 5.97 -28.70
CA ARG A 129 2.77 5.17 -29.14
C ARG A 129 3.28 4.19 -28.08
N GLY A 130 2.80 4.31 -26.84
CA GLY A 130 3.34 3.54 -25.71
C GLY A 130 3.08 2.03 -25.73
N LEU A 131 2.14 1.56 -26.56
CA LEU A 131 1.86 0.15 -26.79
C LEU A 131 3.07 -0.55 -27.44
N GLY A 132 3.95 -1.10 -26.61
CA GLY A 132 5.16 -1.82 -27.02
C GLY A 132 6.47 -1.10 -26.72
N ALA A 133 6.42 0.11 -26.16
CA ALA A 133 7.62 0.79 -25.69
C ALA A 133 8.13 0.15 -24.40
N THR A 134 9.43 -0.12 -24.33
CA THR A 134 10.06 -0.69 -23.14
C THR A 134 10.29 0.41 -22.11
N SER A 135 9.69 0.26 -20.93
CA SER A 135 9.98 1.15 -19.80
C SER A 135 10.91 0.46 -18.81
N ASP A 136 11.93 1.18 -18.35
CA ASP A 136 12.74 0.75 -17.20
C ASP A 136 11.97 0.89 -15.87
N ARG A 137 10.71 1.32 -15.87
CA ARG A 137 9.90 1.44 -14.65
C ARG A 137 9.33 0.07 -14.25
N VAL A 138 9.78 -0.44 -13.11
CA VAL A 138 9.15 -1.58 -12.44
C VAL A 138 8.11 -1.06 -11.44
N SER A 139 6.98 -1.74 -11.32
CA SER A 139 5.84 -1.31 -10.52
C SER A 139 5.23 -2.47 -9.76
N ILE A 140 5.02 -2.31 -8.47
CA ILE A 140 4.52 -3.36 -7.57
C ILE A 140 3.41 -2.77 -6.71
N THR A 141 2.30 -3.49 -6.63
CA THR A 141 1.16 -3.11 -5.78
C THR A 141 1.03 -4.09 -4.63
N GLY A 142 0.78 -3.56 -3.43
CA GLY A 142 0.72 -4.40 -2.23
C GLY A 142 0.43 -3.62 -0.97
N PRO A 143 0.19 -4.33 0.15
CA PRO A 143 -0.10 -3.71 1.42
C PRO A 143 1.16 -3.11 2.06
N VAL A 144 0.99 -1.96 2.69
CA VAL A 144 1.99 -1.34 3.55
C VAL A 144 2.14 -2.15 4.84
N VAL A 145 3.36 -2.46 5.22
CA VAL A 145 3.73 -3.22 6.42
C VAL A 145 4.70 -2.40 7.26
N PHE A 146 4.51 -2.37 8.59
CA PHE A 146 5.46 -1.76 9.51
C PHE A 146 6.22 -2.84 10.27
N HIS A 147 7.54 -2.88 10.13
CA HIS A 147 8.36 -3.89 10.78
C HIS A 147 9.70 -3.33 11.23
N GLY A 148 10.10 -3.58 12.48
CA GLY A 148 11.44 -3.20 12.94
C GLY A 148 11.73 -1.70 12.95
N GLY A 149 10.70 -0.84 12.99
CA GLY A 149 10.85 0.61 12.97
C GLY A 149 10.84 1.24 11.58
N GLU A 150 10.72 0.42 10.53
CA GLU A 150 10.71 0.85 9.13
C GLU A 150 9.43 0.41 8.42
N TRP A 151 9.10 1.11 7.35
CA TRP A 151 7.91 0.88 6.53
C TRP A 151 8.29 0.15 5.24
N PHE A 152 7.47 -0.81 4.84
CA PHE A 152 7.73 -1.67 3.68
C PHE A 152 6.47 -1.94 2.87
N ILE A 153 6.66 -2.37 1.63
CA ILE A 153 5.70 -3.16 0.86
C ILE A 153 6.31 -4.53 0.59
N TYR A 154 5.50 -5.59 0.62
CA TYR A 154 5.94 -6.92 0.19
C TYR A 154 5.65 -7.12 -1.29
N SER A 155 6.67 -7.53 -2.04
CA SER A 155 6.52 -8.03 -3.40
C SER A 155 6.45 -9.54 -3.38
N ASP A 156 5.30 -10.11 -3.74
CA ASP A 156 5.16 -11.54 -3.94
C ASP A 156 6.02 -12.01 -5.12
N GLU A 157 6.08 -11.22 -6.21
CA GLU A 157 6.83 -11.55 -7.43
C GLU A 157 8.35 -11.61 -7.20
N GLU A 158 8.89 -10.66 -6.44
CA GLU A 158 10.32 -10.56 -6.14
C GLU A 158 10.70 -11.29 -4.83
N GLU A 159 9.72 -11.89 -4.14
CA GLU A 159 9.82 -12.43 -2.79
C GLU A 159 10.57 -11.50 -1.78
N SER A 160 10.47 -10.18 -1.94
CA SER A 160 11.31 -9.21 -1.23
C SER A 160 10.51 -8.07 -0.59
N LEU A 161 11.13 -7.41 0.40
CA LEU A 161 10.58 -6.22 1.05
C LEU A 161 11.22 -4.97 0.44
N ILE A 162 10.39 -4.04 0.00
CA ILE A 162 10.84 -2.76 -0.54
C ILE A 162 10.59 -1.69 0.52
N SER A 163 11.66 -1.02 0.95
CA SER A 163 11.59 0.02 1.99
C SER A 163 10.92 1.28 1.47
N LEU A 164 10.00 1.83 2.27
CA LEU A 164 9.32 3.09 1.99
C LEU A 164 10.03 4.25 2.70
N LYS A 165 10.20 5.36 1.99
CA LYS A 165 10.87 6.54 2.55
C LYS A 165 10.00 7.17 3.64
N PRO A 166 10.54 7.47 4.84
CA PRO A 166 9.75 8.07 5.94
C PRO A 166 9.09 9.41 5.60
N LYS A 167 9.64 10.15 4.62
CA LYS A 167 9.02 11.39 4.12
C LYS A 167 7.74 11.11 3.33
N GLU A 168 7.72 10.07 2.50
CA GLU A 168 6.55 9.70 1.68
C GLU A 168 5.46 9.08 2.55
N VAL A 169 5.85 8.20 3.49
CA VAL A 169 4.93 7.62 4.48
C VAL A 169 4.17 8.71 5.22
N ARG A 170 4.89 9.71 5.74
CA ARG A 170 4.27 10.85 6.45
C ARG A 170 3.48 11.76 5.51
N GLY A 171 3.99 12.02 4.31
CA GLY A 171 3.34 12.91 3.34
C GLY A 171 2.03 12.37 2.77
N LEU A 172 1.86 11.04 2.76
CA LEU A 172 0.67 10.35 2.26
C LEU A 172 -0.21 9.75 3.37
N ASP A 173 0.10 10.05 4.64
CA ASP A 173 -0.51 9.45 5.83
C ASP A 173 -0.68 7.93 5.68
N LEU A 174 0.40 7.23 5.29
CA LEU A 174 0.35 5.79 5.07
C LEU A 174 0.25 5.06 6.41
N ARG A 175 -0.63 4.06 6.46
CA ARG A 175 -0.87 3.20 7.61
C ARG A 175 -0.64 1.75 7.24
N GLU A 176 -0.37 0.93 8.25
CA GLU A 176 -0.23 -0.51 8.04
C GLU A 176 -1.55 -1.08 7.51
N GLY A 177 -1.47 -1.82 6.41
CA GLY A 177 -2.63 -2.34 5.67
C GLY A 177 -3.04 -1.54 4.44
N ASP A 178 -2.64 -0.26 4.31
CA ASP A 178 -2.96 0.55 3.13
C ASP A 178 -2.43 -0.12 1.86
N ILE A 179 -3.22 -0.16 0.79
CA ILE A 179 -2.77 -0.67 -0.50
C ILE A 179 -2.08 0.47 -1.27
N VAL A 180 -0.83 0.25 -1.64
CA VAL A 180 -0.03 1.24 -2.37
C VAL A 180 0.61 0.62 -3.60
N GLU A 181 0.84 1.45 -4.61
CA GLU A 181 1.74 1.14 -5.70
C GLU A 181 3.09 1.80 -5.44
N VAL A 182 4.13 0.98 -5.49
CA VAL A 182 5.53 1.41 -5.41
C VAL A 182 6.19 1.12 -6.74
N ALA A 183 6.91 2.11 -7.26
CA ALA A 183 7.67 1.93 -8.48
C ALA A 183 9.11 2.40 -8.32
N TYR A 184 9.99 1.82 -9.13
CA TYR A 184 11.43 2.06 -9.15
C TYR A 184 12.01 1.79 -10.54
N PRO A 185 13.19 2.35 -10.87
CA PRO A 185 13.93 1.98 -12.07
C PRO A 185 14.46 0.54 -11.97
N ALA A 186 14.39 -0.21 -13.06
CA ALA A 186 14.90 -1.57 -13.16
C ALA A 186 16.37 -1.61 -12.73
N GLY A 187 16.69 -2.51 -11.80
CA GLY A 187 18.03 -2.63 -11.22
C GLY A 187 18.34 -1.68 -10.05
N ASP A 188 17.46 -0.72 -9.71
CA ASP A 188 17.65 0.18 -8.56
C ASP A 188 16.41 0.30 -7.67
N ILE A 189 16.18 -0.74 -6.86
CA ILE A 189 15.12 -0.78 -5.84
C ILE A 189 15.28 0.35 -4.80
N SER A 190 16.51 0.85 -4.57
CA SER A 190 16.76 1.90 -3.57
C SER A 190 16.14 3.26 -3.97
N ALA A 191 15.92 3.45 -5.28
CA ALA A 191 15.23 4.61 -5.83
C ALA A 191 13.70 4.52 -5.75
N ALA A 192 13.13 3.49 -5.12
CA ALA A 192 11.69 3.32 -4.96
C ALA A 192 10.95 4.57 -4.45
N ARG A 193 9.75 4.77 -4.99
CA ARG A 193 8.80 5.83 -4.64
C ARG A 193 7.41 5.26 -4.52
N VAL A 194 6.60 5.85 -3.64
CA VAL A 194 5.17 5.57 -3.60
C VAL A 194 4.52 6.35 -4.74
N ALA A 195 4.19 5.62 -5.81
CA ALA A 195 3.56 6.16 -7.01
C ALA A 195 2.10 6.51 -6.71
N TRP A 196 1.38 5.60 -6.07
CA TRP A 196 -0.06 5.76 -5.80
C TRP A 196 -0.47 5.15 -4.46
N LYS A 197 -1.45 5.76 -3.81
CA LYS A 197 -2.16 5.21 -2.66
C LYS A 197 -3.59 4.92 -3.11
N TYR A 198 -4.01 3.67 -3.01
CA TYR A 198 -5.39 3.30 -3.29
C TYR A 198 -6.23 3.70 -2.08
N GLU A 199 -7.34 4.40 -2.33
CA GLU A 199 -8.33 4.65 -1.29
C GLU A 199 -9.10 3.35 -1.04
N ASP A 200 -9.34 3.03 0.23
CA ASP A 200 -10.26 1.97 0.59
C ASP A 200 -11.63 2.35 0.01
N VAL A 201 -12.07 1.62 -1.01
CA VAL A 201 -13.46 1.69 -1.44
C VAL A 201 -14.26 1.08 -0.29
N GLU A 202 -14.72 1.93 0.63
CA GLU A 202 -15.70 1.57 1.64
C GLU A 202 -16.86 0.88 0.91
N HIS A 203 -16.88 -0.44 0.91
CA HIS A 203 -18.13 -1.15 0.73
C HIS A 203 -18.95 -0.74 1.95
N GLU A 204 -19.90 0.19 1.77
CA GLU A 204 -20.91 0.42 2.78
C GLU A 204 -21.41 -0.95 3.21
N PRO A 205 -21.23 -1.35 4.48
CA PRO A 205 -21.77 -2.63 4.91
C PRO A 205 -23.28 -2.50 4.82
N GLU A 206 -23.90 -3.20 3.88
CA GLU A 206 -25.34 -3.43 3.90
C GLU A 206 -25.67 -4.15 5.22
N TYR A 207 -25.95 -3.37 6.26
CA TYR A 207 -26.44 -3.86 7.53
C TYR A 207 -27.86 -4.39 7.32
N ARG A 208 -27.98 -5.63 6.86
CA ARG A 208 -29.18 -6.42 7.09
C ARG A 208 -29.22 -6.79 8.56
N THR A 209 -29.88 -5.92 9.33
CA THR A 209 -30.28 -6.20 10.69
C THR A 209 -31.22 -7.41 10.70
N SER A 210 -30.74 -8.55 11.21
CA SER A 210 -31.63 -9.55 11.78
C SER A 210 -31.15 -9.86 13.19
N ARG A 211 -31.92 -9.35 14.16
CA ARG A 211 -31.81 -9.72 15.56
C ARG A 211 -32.16 -11.19 15.68
N VAL A 212 -31.18 -12.04 15.97
CA VAL A 212 -31.43 -13.33 16.63
C VAL A 212 -30.48 -13.47 17.80
N THR A 213 -31.07 -13.56 18.97
CA THR A 213 -30.42 -13.83 20.25
C THR A 213 -29.83 -15.25 20.31
N ARG A 214 -28.61 -15.32 20.90
CA ARG A 214 -28.15 -16.38 21.81
C ARG A 214 -27.67 -17.71 21.22
N ARG A 215 -26.37 -17.77 20.93
CA ARG A 215 -25.37 -18.70 21.51
C ARG A 215 -24.02 -18.30 20.91
N GLN A 216 -23.00 -18.03 21.73
CA GLN A 216 -21.66 -17.78 21.19
C GLN A 216 -21.20 -19.03 20.44
N PRO A 217 -21.04 -18.97 19.10
CA PRO A 217 -20.31 -20.00 18.40
C PRO A 217 -18.84 -19.82 18.78
N LYS A 218 -18.18 -20.93 19.09
CA LYS A 218 -16.72 -21.00 19.13
C LYS A 218 -16.22 -20.33 17.86
N LYS A 219 -15.40 -19.27 17.97
CA LYS A 219 -14.75 -18.64 16.80
C LYS A 219 -14.08 -19.76 16.00
N GLU A 220 -14.69 -20.15 14.89
CA GLU A 220 -13.98 -20.91 13.88
C GLU A 220 -12.83 -20.02 13.45
N LYS A 221 -11.61 -20.53 13.62
CA LYS A 221 -10.41 -19.87 13.14
C LYS A 221 -10.54 -19.82 11.63
N VAL A 222 -10.83 -18.65 11.09
CA VAL A 222 -10.79 -18.40 9.66
C VAL A 222 -9.32 -18.57 9.26
N ALA A 223 -8.98 -19.74 8.72
CA ALA A 223 -7.74 -19.92 8.00
C ALA A 223 -7.92 -19.20 6.67
N ASP A 224 -7.40 -17.98 6.58
CA ASP A 224 -7.47 -17.15 5.38
C ASP A 224 -6.57 -17.70 4.25
N ILE A 225 -5.59 -18.53 4.62
CA ILE A 225 -4.62 -19.15 3.71
C ILE A 225 -4.52 -20.63 4.08
N GLY A 226 -5.22 -21.52 3.40
CA GLY A 226 -5.11 -22.97 3.66
C GLY A 226 -3.70 -23.48 3.35
N ASP A 227 -2.93 -23.88 4.37
CA ASP A 227 -1.66 -24.58 4.19
C ASP A 227 -1.90 -26.10 4.27
N PRO A 228 -1.85 -26.85 3.16
CA PRO A 228 -2.19 -28.28 3.17
C PRO A 228 -1.21 -29.13 3.99
N VAL A 229 -0.01 -28.61 4.29
CA VAL A 229 1.05 -29.34 5.00
C VAL A 229 0.98 -29.08 6.51
N LEU A 230 0.75 -27.82 6.90
CA LEU A 230 0.77 -27.41 8.30
C LEU A 230 -0.61 -27.32 8.95
N SER A 231 -1.70 -27.27 8.18
CA SER A 231 -3.05 -27.16 8.75
C SER A 231 -3.34 -28.28 9.76
N GLY A 232 -3.85 -27.88 10.93
CA GLY A 232 -4.13 -28.77 12.07
C GLY A 232 -2.90 -29.17 12.90
N LYS A 233 -1.67 -28.93 12.43
CA LYS A 233 -0.43 -29.23 13.17
C LYS A 233 -0.23 -28.26 14.32
N THR A 234 0.48 -28.69 15.35
CA THR A 234 0.88 -27.86 16.48
C THR A 234 2.33 -27.42 16.31
N VAL A 235 2.56 -26.11 16.22
CA VAL A 235 3.91 -25.53 16.12
C VAL A 235 4.24 -24.83 17.44
N LEU A 236 5.41 -25.16 18.01
CA LEU A 236 5.96 -24.44 19.16
C LEU A 236 7.09 -23.53 18.71
N VAL A 237 6.95 -22.23 18.95
CA VAL A 237 8.04 -21.27 18.75
C VAL A 237 8.69 -20.96 20.09
N VAL A 238 10.01 -21.14 20.16
CA VAL A 238 10.82 -20.83 21.35
C VAL A 238 11.68 -19.60 21.08
N GLY A 239 11.53 -18.58 21.92
CA GLY A 239 12.17 -17.27 21.78
C GLY A 239 11.44 -16.33 20.83
N GLY A 240 12.15 -15.32 20.33
CA GLY A 240 11.58 -14.33 19.43
C GLY A 240 10.47 -13.50 20.07
N ASP A 241 10.58 -13.18 21.36
CA ASP A 241 9.54 -12.53 22.17
C ASP A 241 8.92 -11.29 21.49
N LEU A 242 9.76 -10.47 20.83
CA LEU A 242 9.35 -9.27 20.09
C LEU A 242 8.52 -9.55 18.82
N TYR A 243 8.47 -10.81 18.35
CA TYR A 243 7.78 -11.22 17.11
C TYR A 243 6.70 -12.27 17.37
N ARG A 244 6.32 -12.48 18.64
CA ARG A 244 5.32 -13.47 19.03
C ARG A 244 4.00 -13.30 18.28
N GLU A 245 3.47 -12.09 18.18
CA GLU A 245 2.23 -11.86 17.42
C GLU A 245 2.39 -12.18 15.93
N SER A 246 3.52 -11.81 15.32
CA SER A 246 3.79 -12.08 13.90
C SER A 246 3.86 -13.58 13.60
N TYR A 247 4.54 -14.35 14.45
CA TYR A 247 4.58 -15.81 14.36
C TYR A 247 3.20 -16.42 14.58
N LYS A 248 2.46 -15.96 15.60
CA LYS A 248 1.10 -16.43 15.88
C LYS A 248 0.19 -16.20 14.68
N LEU A 249 0.12 -14.98 14.16
CA LEU A 249 -0.75 -14.62 13.05
C LEU A 249 -0.45 -15.48 11.82
N ASN A 250 0.83 -15.65 11.48
CA ASN A 250 1.22 -16.38 10.28
C ASN A 250 0.96 -17.89 10.36
N PHE A 251 1.19 -18.50 11.51
CA PHE A 251 0.85 -19.90 11.71
C PHE A 251 -0.66 -20.11 11.82
N GLU A 252 -1.38 -19.28 12.59
CA GLU A 252 -2.83 -19.46 12.77
C GLU A 252 -3.63 -19.20 11.48
N ARG A 253 -3.25 -18.21 10.65
CA ARG A 253 -3.86 -18.00 9.32
C ARG A 253 -3.73 -19.22 8.40
N ARG A 254 -2.74 -20.09 8.68
CA ARG A 254 -2.45 -21.35 7.97
C ARG A 254 -3.14 -22.58 8.58
N GLY A 255 -4.04 -22.36 9.53
CA GLY A 255 -4.74 -23.45 10.23
C GLY A 255 -3.89 -24.15 11.28
N VAL A 256 -2.73 -23.60 11.66
CA VAL A 256 -1.81 -24.19 12.63
C VAL A 256 -2.25 -23.87 14.06
N ASN A 257 -2.11 -24.84 14.96
CA ASN A 257 -2.21 -24.66 16.40
C ASN A 257 -0.91 -24.05 16.94
N PHE A 258 -0.87 -22.72 17.04
CA PHE A 258 0.29 -22.00 17.50
C PHE A 258 0.48 -22.05 19.02
N THR A 259 1.67 -22.43 19.46
CA THR A 259 2.13 -22.34 20.85
C THR A 259 3.47 -21.62 20.92
N TRP A 260 3.73 -20.96 22.04
CA TRP A 260 4.94 -20.15 22.21
C TRP A 260 5.51 -20.30 23.62
N GLU A 261 6.83 -20.20 23.72
CA GLU A 261 7.56 -20.01 24.96
C GLU A 261 8.68 -18.97 24.83
N SER A 262 8.89 -18.22 25.90
CA SER A 262 10.03 -17.32 25.99
C SER A 262 11.34 -18.11 26.04
N GLY A 263 12.37 -17.59 25.36
CA GLY A 263 13.72 -18.15 25.46
C GLY A 263 14.43 -17.77 26.77
N PHE A 264 13.81 -16.95 27.62
CA PHE A 264 14.41 -16.42 28.84
C PHE A 264 14.06 -17.28 30.07
N GLN A 265 15.08 -17.63 30.88
CA GLN A 265 14.99 -18.46 32.10
C GLN A 265 14.22 -17.83 33.30
N GLY A 266 13.20 -17.02 33.05
CA GLY A 266 12.36 -16.40 34.09
C GLY A 266 11.10 -17.19 34.45
N SER A 267 10.69 -18.16 33.62
CA SER A 267 9.46 -18.93 33.87
C SER A 267 9.69 -20.44 33.73
N GLN A 268 9.37 -21.13 34.82
CA GLN A 268 9.33 -22.57 35.07
C GLN A 268 9.59 -23.50 33.87
N GLY A 269 10.82 -24.04 33.78
CA GLY A 269 11.25 -25.03 32.78
C GLY A 269 10.47 -26.35 32.73
N LYS A 270 9.49 -26.57 33.62
CA LYS A 270 8.52 -27.69 33.52
C LYS A 270 7.45 -27.46 32.45
N ASN A 271 7.17 -26.21 32.07
CA ASN A 271 6.11 -25.89 31.09
C ASN A 271 6.59 -26.06 29.64
N ILE A 272 7.86 -25.72 29.36
CA ILE A 272 8.44 -25.87 28.02
C ILE A 272 8.54 -27.34 27.60
N GLU A 273 8.89 -28.24 28.52
CA GLU A 273 9.00 -29.67 28.21
C GLU A 273 7.65 -30.29 27.83
N ALA A 274 6.57 -29.90 28.51
CA ALA A 274 5.21 -30.32 28.17
C ALA A 274 4.81 -29.82 26.77
N LYS A 275 5.14 -28.56 26.45
CA LYS A 275 4.88 -27.97 25.13
C LYS A 275 5.68 -28.65 24.02
N VAL A 276 6.95 -28.99 24.26
CA VAL A 276 7.78 -29.75 23.31
C VAL A 276 7.14 -31.11 23.01
N ARG A 277 6.60 -31.80 24.02
CA ARG A 277 5.92 -33.08 23.83
C ARG A 277 4.65 -32.96 22.98
N MET A 278 3.90 -31.87 23.14
CA MET A 278 2.66 -31.61 22.42
C MET A 278 2.88 -31.10 20.99
N ALA A 279 4.01 -30.45 20.71
CA ALA A 279 4.30 -29.91 19.39
C ALA A 279 4.56 -31.01 18.36
N ASP A 280 4.15 -30.77 17.12
CA ASP A 280 4.52 -31.58 15.95
C ASP A 280 5.86 -31.13 15.38
N VAL A 281 6.18 -29.83 15.47
CA VAL A 281 7.48 -29.26 15.11
C VAL A 281 7.81 -28.06 15.99
N ILE A 282 9.09 -27.91 16.32
CA ILE A 282 9.61 -26.82 17.16
C ILE A 282 10.44 -25.85 16.32
N VAL A 283 10.22 -24.56 16.48
CA VAL A 283 11.01 -23.48 15.86
C VAL A 283 11.86 -22.81 16.94
N LEU A 284 13.18 -22.83 16.75
CA LEU A 284 14.16 -22.19 17.63
C LEU A 284 14.62 -20.87 16.98
N VAL A 285 14.23 -19.72 17.54
CA VAL A 285 14.52 -18.40 16.97
C VAL A 285 15.87 -17.87 17.46
N THR A 286 16.96 -18.10 16.73
CA THR A 286 18.33 -17.90 17.23
C THR A 286 18.86 -16.47 17.16
N GLY A 287 18.31 -15.62 16.29
CA GLY A 287 18.84 -14.26 16.00
C GLY A 287 18.74 -13.21 17.11
N MET A 288 18.06 -13.51 18.22
CA MET A 288 17.90 -12.60 19.38
C MET A 288 18.11 -13.30 20.72
N MET A 289 18.82 -14.43 20.73
CA MET A 289 18.97 -15.25 21.92
C MET A 289 20.23 -14.90 22.69
N SER A 290 20.08 -14.41 23.92
CA SER A 290 21.17 -14.37 24.89
C SER A 290 21.57 -15.79 25.32
N HIS A 291 22.82 -15.99 25.73
CA HIS A 291 23.55 -17.25 26.00
C HIS A 291 22.92 -18.30 26.97
N ARG A 292 21.63 -18.26 27.29
CA ARG A 292 20.99 -19.13 28.30
C ARG A 292 19.64 -19.69 27.86
N LEU A 293 19.66 -20.51 26.81
CA LEU A 293 18.52 -21.36 26.49
C LEU A 293 18.46 -22.55 27.48
N PRO A 294 17.26 -22.97 27.93
CA PRO A 294 17.03 -24.36 28.32
C PRO A 294 17.46 -25.27 27.16
N ASP A 295 17.97 -26.47 27.44
CA ASP A 295 18.44 -27.40 26.39
C ASP A 295 17.27 -28.04 25.62
N VAL A 296 16.57 -27.20 24.84
CA VAL A 296 15.40 -27.58 24.03
C VAL A 296 15.81 -28.56 22.93
N GLU A 297 17.03 -28.46 22.42
CA GLU A 297 17.58 -29.45 21.49
C GLU A 297 17.64 -30.84 22.11
N ALA A 298 18.18 -30.97 23.33
CA ALA A 298 18.18 -32.25 24.02
C ALA A 298 16.76 -32.75 24.32
N MET A 299 15.81 -31.85 24.64
CA MET A 299 14.40 -32.24 24.80
C MET A 299 13.82 -32.77 23.48
N CYS A 300 14.04 -32.08 22.36
CA CYS A 300 13.56 -32.50 21.05
C CYS A 300 14.15 -33.85 20.66
N ARG A 301 15.45 -34.06 20.85
CA ARG A 301 16.12 -35.35 20.61
C ARG A 301 15.55 -36.47 21.50
N ARG A 302 15.33 -36.19 22.80
CA ARG A 302 14.77 -37.16 23.75
C ARG A 302 13.36 -37.60 23.38
N TYR A 303 12.52 -36.69 22.90
CA TYR A 303 11.13 -36.95 22.54
C TYR A 303 10.92 -37.26 21.04
N GLY A 304 11.99 -37.35 20.25
CA GLY A 304 11.91 -37.60 18.81
C GLY A 304 11.15 -36.52 18.04
N LYS A 305 11.18 -35.27 18.52
CA LYS A 305 10.47 -34.16 17.91
C LYS A 305 11.35 -33.42 16.92
N PRO A 306 10.88 -33.16 15.70
CA PRO A 306 11.65 -32.40 14.74
C PRO A 306 11.70 -30.93 15.16
N TYR A 307 12.84 -30.30 14.91
CA TYR A 307 13.04 -28.90 15.19
C TYR A 307 13.78 -28.21 14.04
N VAL A 308 13.54 -26.91 13.89
CA VAL A 308 14.15 -26.07 12.87
C VAL A 308 14.69 -24.79 13.51
N TYR A 309 15.77 -24.26 12.96
CA TYR A 309 16.30 -22.96 13.37
C TYR A 309 15.73 -21.86 12.48
N ALA A 310 15.29 -20.77 13.12
CA ALA A 310 14.94 -19.53 12.46
C ALA A 310 16.02 -18.48 12.79
N PRO A 311 16.97 -18.21 11.88
CA PRO A 311 18.13 -17.36 12.15
C PRO A 311 17.78 -15.87 12.33
N SER A 312 16.57 -15.44 11.94
CA SER A 312 16.18 -14.03 11.93
C SER A 312 14.72 -13.80 12.31
N LYS A 313 14.35 -12.51 12.34
CA LYS A 313 13.05 -11.94 12.67
C LYS A 313 11.91 -12.39 11.72
N GLY A 314 12.24 -13.04 10.60
CA GLY A 314 11.28 -13.42 9.56
C GLY A 314 10.56 -14.74 9.85
N PHE A 315 9.24 -14.70 9.94
CA PHE A 315 8.37 -15.87 10.12
C PHE A 315 8.25 -16.75 8.85
N THR A 316 8.42 -16.19 7.65
CA THR A 316 8.28 -16.92 6.37
C THR A 316 9.29 -18.05 6.24
N GLY A 317 10.55 -17.79 6.61
CA GLY A 317 11.60 -18.81 6.60
C GLY A 317 11.30 -19.95 7.58
N ALA A 318 10.75 -19.63 8.76
CA ALA A 318 10.34 -20.62 9.75
C ALA A 318 9.17 -21.48 9.24
N VAL A 319 8.16 -20.88 8.61
CA VAL A 319 7.04 -21.61 8.00
C VAL A 319 7.55 -22.57 6.92
N ARG A 320 8.38 -22.09 5.99
CA ARG A 320 8.99 -22.93 4.93
C ARG A 320 9.83 -24.07 5.54
N ALA A 321 10.58 -23.81 6.60
CA ALA A 321 11.38 -24.82 7.28
C ALA A 321 10.50 -25.88 7.94
N CYS A 322 9.40 -25.49 8.59
CA CYS A 322 8.42 -26.41 9.16
C CYS A 322 7.74 -27.28 8.09
N GLN A 323 7.35 -26.70 6.95
CA GLN A 323 6.76 -27.47 5.84
C GLN A 323 7.72 -28.56 5.33
N LYS A 324 9.01 -28.22 5.16
CA LYS A 324 10.04 -29.17 4.72
C LYS A 324 10.25 -30.36 5.66
N VAL A 325 9.89 -30.23 6.94
CA VAL A 325 9.97 -31.34 7.91
C VAL A 325 8.91 -32.41 7.60
N PHE A 326 7.71 -32.01 7.19
CA PHE A 326 6.59 -32.93 6.95
C PHE A 326 6.47 -33.42 5.51
N LEU A 327 7.22 -32.83 4.58
CA LEU A 327 7.29 -33.22 3.17
C LEU A 327 8.39 -34.26 2.87
N LYS A 328 9.16 -34.69 3.88
CA LYS A 328 10.18 -35.74 3.78
C LYS A 328 9.62 -37.10 4.12
#